data_AF-A0A9P6GY88-F1
#
_entry.id   AF-A0A9P6GY88-F1
#
_cell.length_a   1.000
_cell.length_b   1.000
_cell.length_c   1.000
_cell.angle_alpha   90.00
_cell.angle_beta   90.00
_cell.angle_gamma   90.00
#
_symmetry.space_group_name_H-M   'P 1'
#
loop_
_entity.id
_entity.type
_entity.pdbx_description
1 polymer ?
#
loop_
_entity_poly.entity_id
_entity_poly.type
_entity_poly.pdbx_seq_one_letter_code
_entity_poly.pdbx_strand_id
1 'polypeptide(L)'
;KVSMKDSSIWLKHGNIPAKREGALCFLQDRNIFLGESNKCFHCGDATKTADHLASKCEKMLGNDYTRRHNEVLKCIYLLLCNKYGLKSMKKLRNHSVQEITSNKYVEIRVDTFVKTDIKVKHNRPDLIVIDKRGKDILIVEVGITSFDNLQQVETEKLRK
;
A
#
# COMPACT_ATOMS: atom_id res chain seq x y z
N LYS A 1 -14.91 10.22 -2.42
CA LYS A 1 -15.10 10.53 -0.97
C LYS A 1 -14.65 9.32 -0.17
N VAL A 2 -13.75 9.51 0.81
CA VAL A 2 -13.27 8.44 1.69
C VAL A 2 -14.37 8.08 2.68
N SER A 3 -14.71 6.79 2.75
CA SER A 3 -15.72 6.28 3.68
C SER A 3 -15.06 5.95 5.01
N MET A 4 -15.37 6.73 6.06
CA MET A 4 -14.86 6.45 7.42
C MET A 4 -15.24 5.05 7.90
N LYS A 5 -16.46 4.60 7.54
CA LYS A 5 -16.93 3.26 7.87
C LYS A 5 -16.02 2.20 7.26
N ASP A 6 -15.71 2.32 5.97
CA ASP A 6 -14.89 1.32 5.27
C ASP A 6 -13.41 1.41 5.65
N SER A 7 -12.89 2.61 5.91
CA SER A 7 -11.53 2.83 6.43
C SER A 7 -11.28 2.21 7.81
N SER A 8 -12.33 1.90 8.57
CA SER A 8 -12.22 1.28 9.91
C SER A 8 -12.42 -0.25 9.90
N ILE A 9 -12.70 -0.87 8.75
CA ILE A 9 -12.97 -2.32 8.64
C ILE A 9 -11.81 -3.16 9.18
N TRP A 10 -10.57 -2.71 8.99
CA TRP A 10 -9.39 -3.42 9.46
C TRP A 10 -9.31 -3.51 11.00
N LEU A 11 -9.98 -2.64 11.75
CA LEU A 11 -10.06 -2.76 13.22
C LEU A 11 -10.94 -3.95 13.65
N LYS A 12 -11.92 -4.35 12.82
CA LYS A 12 -12.84 -5.46 13.10
C LYS A 12 -12.41 -6.78 12.46
N HIS A 13 -11.76 -6.69 11.30
CA HIS A 13 -11.36 -7.85 10.50
C HIS A 13 -9.84 -7.98 10.36
N GLY A 14 -9.08 -7.23 11.15
CA GLY A 14 -7.63 -7.24 11.15
C GLY A 14 -7.08 -8.59 11.60
N ASN A 15 -5.89 -8.92 11.09
CA ASN A 15 -5.17 -10.14 11.46
C ASN A 15 -4.34 -9.96 12.75
N ILE A 16 -4.53 -8.84 13.46
CA ILE A 16 -3.84 -8.49 14.70
C ILE A 16 -4.86 -8.61 15.85
N PRO A 17 -4.64 -9.50 16.84
CA PRO A 17 -5.52 -9.59 18.00
C PRO A 17 -5.53 -8.27 18.80
N ALA A 18 -6.67 -7.88 19.36
CA ALA A 18 -6.83 -6.64 20.14
C ALA A 18 -5.77 -6.47 21.25
N LYS A 19 -5.38 -7.55 21.93
CA LYS A 19 -4.31 -7.51 22.95
C LYS A 19 -2.96 -7.10 22.35
N ARG A 20 -2.62 -7.59 21.16
CA ARG A 20 -1.36 -7.26 20.47
C ARG A 20 -1.42 -5.84 19.91
N GLU A 21 -2.55 -5.44 19.35
CA GLU A 21 -2.79 -4.07 18.91
C GLU A 21 -2.60 -3.08 20.07
N GLY A 22 -3.26 -3.30 21.21
CA GLY A 22 -3.12 -2.45 22.40
C GLY A 22 -1.67 -2.34 22.88
N ALA A 23 -0.88 -3.43 22.80
CA ALA A 23 0.54 -3.39 23.13
C ALA A 23 1.37 -2.56 22.12
N LEU A 24 1.04 -2.64 20.82
CA LEU A 24 1.68 -1.84 19.77
C LEU A 24 1.33 -0.35 19.93
N CYS A 25 0.06 -0.03 20.18
CA CYS A 25 -0.39 1.34 20.46
C CYS A 25 0.31 1.90 21.71
N PHE A 26 0.36 1.14 22.81
CA PHE A 26 1.06 1.56 24.02
C PHE A 26 2.54 1.85 23.76
N LEU A 27 3.23 0.97 23.02
CA LEU A 27 4.63 1.16 22.67
C LEU A 27 4.82 2.41 21.78
N GLN A 28 3.94 2.60 20.81
CA GLN A 28 3.93 3.75 19.94
C GLN A 28 3.73 5.04 20.76
N ASP A 29 2.71 5.08 21.62
CA ASP A 29 2.37 6.26 22.41
C ASP A 29 3.49 6.62 23.37
N ARG A 30 4.08 5.61 24.03
CA ARG A 30 5.26 5.81 24.88
C ARG A 30 6.44 6.39 24.10
N ASN A 31 6.69 5.90 22.89
CA ASN A 31 7.86 6.28 22.11
C ASN A 31 7.70 7.59 21.31
N ILE A 32 6.46 7.96 20.98
CA ILE A 32 6.13 9.12 20.13
C ILE A 32 5.64 10.30 20.98
N PHE A 33 4.80 10.06 21.99
CA PHE A 33 4.19 11.14 22.78
C PHE A 33 4.85 11.34 24.16
N LEU A 34 5.45 10.29 24.74
CA LEU A 34 6.01 10.32 26.11
C LEU A 34 7.54 10.14 26.15
N GLY A 35 8.23 10.28 25.02
CA GLY A 35 9.69 10.22 24.95
C GLY A 35 10.35 11.55 25.33
N GLU A 36 11.59 11.51 25.82
CA GLU A 36 12.35 12.70 26.25
C GLU A 36 12.69 13.69 25.12
N SER A 37 12.72 13.21 23.86
CA SER A 37 12.98 14.04 22.68
C SER A 37 11.76 14.06 21.76
N ASN A 38 11.20 15.25 21.57
CA ASN A 38 10.12 15.52 20.62
C ASN A 38 10.62 15.68 19.18
N LYS A 39 11.93 15.65 18.92
CA LYS A 39 12.47 15.77 17.56
C LYS A 39 12.72 14.38 16.96
N CYS A 40 12.49 14.26 15.65
CA CYS A 40 12.76 13.04 14.92
C CYS A 40 14.25 12.68 15.00
N PHE A 41 14.57 11.46 15.42
CA PHE A 41 15.95 10.99 15.53
C PHE A 41 16.66 10.89 14.17
N HIS A 42 15.90 10.73 13.08
CA HIS A 42 16.46 10.52 11.75
C HIS A 42 16.82 11.82 11.05
N CYS A 43 15.91 12.81 11.05
CA CYS A 43 16.17 14.09 10.37
C CYS A 43 16.59 15.22 11.32
N GLY A 44 16.25 15.17 12.61
CA GLY A 44 16.54 16.23 13.58
C GLY A 44 15.70 17.51 13.43
N ASP A 45 14.99 17.69 12.32
CA ASP A 45 14.33 18.96 11.97
C ASP A 45 12.85 19.01 12.36
N ALA A 46 12.14 17.89 12.27
CA ALA A 46 10.70 17.82 12.49
C ALA A 46 10.33 17.17 13.83
N THR A 47 9.14 17.49 14.33
CA THR A 47 8.57 16.80 15.49
C THR A 47 8.39 15.32 15.17
N LYS A 48 8.81 14.46 16.10
CA LYS A 48 8.66 13.01 16.04
C LYS A 48 7.18 12.66 16.20
N THR A 49 6.46 12.57 15.10
CA THR A 49 5.07 12.08 15.06
C THR A 49 4.98 10.78 14.27
N ALA A 50 3.93 9.99 14.51
CA ALA A 50 3.67 8.78 13.74
C ALA A 50 3.55 9.09 12.24
N ASP A 51 2.86 10.18 11.92
CA ASP A 51 2.72 10.68 10.56
C ASP A 51 4.08 11.08 9.96
N HIS A 52 4.91 11.83 10.69
CA HIS A 52 6.24 12.20 10.18
C HIS A 52 7.09 10.96 9.88
N LEU A 53 7.16 10.00 10.80
CA LEU A 53 7.94 8.76 10.62
C LEU A 53 7.40 7.88 9.48
N ALA A 54 6.08 7.87 9.29
CA ALA A 54 5.45 7.07 8.25
C ALA A 54 5.53 7.74 6.88
N SER A 55 5.25 9.03 6.75
CA SER A 55 4.98 9.65 5.45
C SER A 55 5.88 10.84 5.09
N LYS A 56 6.55 11.50 6.06
CA LYS A 56 7.23 12.80 5.82
C LYS A 56 8.74 12.81 6.07
N CYS A 57 9.30 11.82 6.77
CA CYS A 57 10.72 11.83 7.12
C CYS A 57 11.59 11.44 5.92
N GLU A 58 12.30 12.42 5.35
CA GLU A 58 13.14 12.25 4.16
C GLU A 58 14.19 11.14 4.32
N LYS A 59 14.79 11.04 5.51
CA LYS A 59 15.81 10.02 5.83
C LYS A 59 15.24 8.59 5.89
N MET A 60 13.93 8.44 6.09
CA MET A 60 13.22 7.16 6.13
C MET A 60 12.49 6.85 4.81
N LEU A 61 12.26 7.87 3.99
CA LEU A 61 11.42 7.79 2.80
C LEU A 61 12.00 6.85 1.74
N GLY A 62 13.32 6.74 1.55
CA GLY A 62 13.87 5.87 0.50
C GLY A 62 13.53 4.37 0.68
N ASN A 63 13.84 3.83 1.86
CA ASN A 63 13.78 2.38 2.10
C ASN A 63 12.46 1.94 2.75
N ASP A 64 12.03 2.62 3.82
CA ASP A 64 10.86 2.17 4.58
C ASP A 64 9.54 2.48 3.86
N TYR A 65 9.49 3.56 3.06
CA TYR A 65 8.32 3.83 2.22
C TYR A 65 8.15 2.74 1.17
N THR A 66 9.20 2.44 0.42
CA THR A 66 9.21 1.38 -0.62
C THR A 66 8.85 0.03 -0.01
N ARG A 67 9.37 -0.29 1.18
CA ARG A 67 8.99 -1.52 1.90
C ARG A 67 7.50 -1.56 2.22
N ARG A 68 6.93 -0.48 2.78
CA ARG A 68 5.50 -0.39 3.11
C ARG A 68 4.62 -0.48 1.87
N HIS A 69 5.00 0.22 0.81
CA HIS A 69 4.34 0.15 -0.50
C HIS A 69 4.28 -1.29 -1.01
N ASN A 70 5.42 -1.98 -1.02
CA ASN A 70 5.52 -3.34 -1.55
C ASN A 70 4.73 -4.36 -0.69
N GLU A 71 4.68 -4.19 0.63
CA GLU A 71 3.85 -5.03 1.50
C GLU A 71 2.34 -4.83 1.24
N VAL A 72 1.89 -3.59 1.02
CA VAL A 72 0.49 -3.31 0.65
C VAL A 72 0.17 -3.89 -0.73
N LEU A 73 1.05 -3.66 -1.71
CA LEU A 73 0.93 -4.21 -3.07
C LEU A 73 0.83 -5.74 -3.04
N LYS A 74 1.66 -6.39 -2.22
CA LYS A 74 1.64 -7.84 -2.00
C LYS A 74 0.31 -8.33 -1.41
N CYS A 75 -0.28 -7.59 -0.47
CA CYS A 75 -1.60 -7.90 0.07
C CYS A 75 -2.69 -7.83 -1.01
N ILE A 76 -2.70 -6.75 -1.79
CA ILE A 76 -3.68 -6.54 -2.86
C ILE A 76 -3.53 -7.61 -3.95
N TYR A 77 -2.30 -7.90 -4.35
CA TYR A 77 -1.99 -8.93 -5.33
C TYR A 77 -2.49 -10.31 -4.88
N LEU A 78 -2.22 -10.72 -3.63
CA LEU A 78 -2.72 -11.98 -3.08
C LEU A 78 -4.27 -12.04 -3.08
N LEU A 79 -4.92 -10.95 -2.67
CA LEU A 79 -6.38 -10.84 -2.66
C LEU A 79 -6.94 -11.07 -4.07
N LEU A 80 -6.37 -10.42 -5.08
CA LEU A 80 -6.80 -10.56 -6.48
C LEU A 80 -6.51 -11.96 -7.02
N CYS A 81 -5.33 -12.54 -6.71
CA CYS A 81 -5.03 -13.91 -7.10
C CYS A 81 -6.05 -14.91 -6.53
N ASN A 82 -6.45 -14.75 -5.27
CA ASN A 82 -7.47 -15.60 -4.66
C ASN A 82 -8.86 -15.35 -5.28
N LYS A 83 -9.23 -14.08 -5.53
CA LYS A 83 -10.52 -13.71 -6.16
C LYS A 83 -10.71 -14.36 -7.53
N TYR A 84 -9.65 -14.39 -8.35
CA TYR A 84 -9.72 -14.94 -9.71
C TYR A 84 -9.28 -16.41 -9.81
N GLY A 85 -9.09 -17.10 -8.68
CA GLY A 85 -8.70 -18.51 -8.65
C GLY A 85 -7.33 -18.81 -9.26
N LEU A 86 -6.42 -17.82 -9.28
CA LEU A 86 -5.04 -17.99 -9.73
C LEU A 86 -4.17 -18.69 -8.67
N LYS A 87 -4.46 -18.42 -7.40
CA LYS A 87 -3.82 -19.03 -6.22
C LYS A 87 -4.89 -19.30 -5.17
N SER A 88 -4.60 -20.19 -4.23
CA SER A 88 -5.44 -20.44 -3.06
C SER A 88 -4.55 -20.45 -1.81
N MET A 89 -4.24 -19.25 -1.31
CA MET A 89 -3.37 -19.10 -0.14
C MET A 89 -4.00 -18.11 0.85
N LYS A 90 -4.12 -18.55 2.11
CA LYS A 90 -4.71 -17.74 3.20
C LYS A 90 -3.69 -16.90 3.97
N LYS A 91 -2.39 -17.22 3.87
CA LYS A 91 -1.32 -16.59 4.68
C LYS A 91 -0.38 -15.77 3.79
N LEU A 92 -0.17 -14.50 4.16
CA LEU A 92 0.73 -13.58 3.44
C LEU A 92 2.22 -13.94 3.57
N ARG A 93 2.61 -14.55 4.71
CA ARG A 93 4.02 -14.78 5.09
C ARG A 93 4.82 -15.53 4.01
N ASN A 94 4.20 -16.51 3.36
CA ASN A 94 4.88 -17.36 2.38
C ASN A 94 4.59 -16.95 0.92
N HIS A 95 3.88 -15.85 0.73
CA HIS A 95 3.50 -15.39 -0.59
C HIS A 95 4.64 -14.58 -1.22
N SER A 96 4.88 -14.77 -2.50
CA SER A 96 5.75 -13.92 -3.31
C SER A 96 4.94 -13.33 -4.47
N VAL A 97 5.24 -12.06 -4.76
CA VAL A 97 4.67 -11.36 -5.91
C VAL A 97 5.39 -11.84 -7.16
N GLN A 98 4.62 -12.16 -8.20
CA GLN A 98 5.15 -12.50 -9.52
C GLN A 98 4.78 -11.37 -10.48
N GLU A 99 5.70 -11.04 -11.37
CA GLU A 99 5.53 -9.96 -12.35
C GLU A 99 4.30 -10.18 -13.24
N ILE A 100 4.07 -11.42 -13.68
CA ILE A 100 2.88 -11.80 -14.44
C ILE A 100 2.30 -13.09 -13.88
N THR A 101 0.98 -13.13 -13.70
CA THR A 101 0.25 -14.32 -13.29
C THR A 101 -1.08 -14.37 -14.04
N SER A 102 -1.32 -15.43 -14.80
CA SER A 102 -2.50 -15.50 -15.65
C SER A 102 -3.13 -16.89 -15.66
N ASN A 103 -4.40 -16.91 -16.06
CA ASN A 103 -5.11 -18.11 -16.47
C ASN A 103 -5.85 -17.84 -17.80
N LYS A 104 -6.79 -18.72 -18.16
CA LYS A 104 -7.59 -18.60 -19.38
C LYS A 104 -8.44 -17.31 -19.43
N TYR A 105 -8.76 -16.72 -18.29
CA TYR A 105 -9.77 -15.67 -18.16
C TYR A 105 -9.21 -14.34 -17.65
N VAL A 106 -8.16 -14.36 -16.85
CA VAL A 106 -7.57 -13.16 -16.27
C VAL A 106 -6.05 -13.17 -16.40
N GLU A 107 -5.47 -11.99 -16.41
CA GLU A 107 -4.03 -11.79 -16.27
C GLU A 107 -3.75 -10.64 -15.32
N ILE A 108 -3.00 -10.92 -14.27
CA ILE A 108 -2.52 -9.93 -13.32
C ILE A 108 -1.07 -9.65 -13.65
N ARG A 109 -0.73 -8.38 -13.83
CA ARG A 109 0.64 -7.91 -14.03
C ARG A 109 1.00 -6.94 -12.91
N VAL A 110 2.24 -7.01 -12.43
CA VAL A 110 2.76 -6.15 -11.36
C VAL A 110 4.00 -5.46 -11.88
N ASP A 111 4.04 -4.14 -11.77
CA ASP A 111 5.20 -3.32 -12.12
C ASP A 111 5.72 -3.56 -13.56
N THR A 112 4.79 -3.79 -14.49
CA THR A 112 5.10 -4.07 -15.91
C THR A 112 4.77 -2.90 -16.82
N PHE A 113 5.57 -2.73 -17.88
CA PHE A 113 5.26 -1.76 -18.93
C PHE A 113 4.01 -2.13 -19.74
N VAL A 114 3.12 -1.16 -19.89
CA VAL A 114 1.99 -1.24 -20.82
C VAL A 114 2.41 -0.65 -22.15
N LYS A 115 2.43 -1.49 -23.18
CA LYS A 115 2.58 -1.04 -24.56
C LYS A 115 1.27 -0.40 -25.00
N THR A 116 1.37 0.85 -25.47
CA THR A 116 0.27 1.63 -26.03
C THR A 116 0.75 2.22 -27.36
N ASP A 117 -0.18 2.46 -28.28
CA ASP A 117 0.15 3.00 -29.61
C ASP A 117 0.62 4.46 -29.54
N ILE A 118 0.21 5.16 -28.47
CA ILE A 118 0.69 6.50 -28.12
C ILE A 118 1.81 6.42 -27.08
N LYS A 119 2.79 7.31 -27.17
CA LYS A 119 3.87 7.38 -26.17
C LYS A 119 3.35 7.99 -24.87
N VAL A 120 3.05 7.15 -23.88
CA VAL A 120 2.68 7.58 -22.52
C VAL A 120 3.94 7.64 -21.65
N LYS A 121 4.12 8.76 -20.91
CA LYS A 121 5.30 8.98 -20.06
C LYS A 121 5.30 8.07 -18.81
N HIS A 122 4.13 7.81 -18.24
CA HIS A 122 3.93 7.00 -17.05
C HIS A 122 3.15 5.73 -17.40
N ASN A 123 3.82 4.78 -18.06
CA ASN A 123 3.18 3.56 -18.60
C ASN A 123 3.50 2.28 -17.81
N ARG A 124 3.92 2.43 -16.54
CA ARG A 124 4.25 1.30 -15.65
C ARG A 124 3.44 1.44 -14.36
N PRO A 125 2.17 0.99 -14.36
CA PRO A 125 1.34 0.99 -13.17
C PRO A 125 1.81 -0.03 -12.13
N ASP A 126 1.46 0.20 -10.86
CA ASP A 126 1.82 -0.71 -9.78
C ASP A 126 1.24 -2.12 -10.00
N LEU A 127 -0.04 -2.21 -10.35
CA LEU A 127 -0.72 -3.47 -10.66
C LEU A 127 -1.81 -3.30 -11.72
N ILE A 128 -1.91 -4.28 -12.61
CA ILE A 128 -2.91 -4.33 -13.67
C ILE A 128 -3.63 -5.67 -13.61
N VAL A 129 -4.96 -5.64 -13.75
CA VAL A 129 -5.77 -6.84 -13.97
C VAL A 129 -6.45 -6.72 -15.32
N ILE A 130 -6.16 -7.66 -16.21
CA ILE A 130 -6.75 -7.76 -17.54
C ILE A 130 -7.77 -8.89 -17.51
N ASP A 131 -9.06 -8.55 -17.60
CA ASP A 131 -10.14 -9.52 -17.77
C ASP A 131 -10.29 -9.84 -19.27
N LYS A 132 -9.90 -11.04 -19.67
CA LYS A 132 -9.94 -11.51 -21.06
C LYS A 132 -11.37 -11.82 -21.53
N ARG A 133 -12.31 -12.04 -20.59
CA ARG A 133 -13.72 -12.29 -20.91
C ARG A 133 -14.50 -10.99 -21.00
N GLY A 134 -14.38 -10.15 -19.97
CA GLY A 134 -15.06 -8.85 -19.90
C GLY A 134 -14.47 -7.82 -20.86
N LYS A 135 -13.21 -8.02 -21.29
CA LYS A 135 -12.40 -7.04 -22.04
C LYS A 135 -12.16 -5.74 -21.26
N ASP A 136 -12.16 -5.85 -19.94
CA ASP A 136 -11.91 -4.74 -19.02
C ASP A 136 -10.48 -4.81 -18.48
N ILE A 137 -9.92 -3.64 -18.21
CA ILE A 137 -8.62 -3.49 -17.57
C ILE A 137 -8.82 -2.68 -16.30
N LEU A 138 -8.45 -3.26 -15.16
CA LEU A 138 -8.35 -2.55 -13.89
C LEU A 138 -6.89 -2.17 -13.66
N ILE A 139 -6.66 -0.88 -13.49
CA ILE A 139 -5.36 -0.34 -13.08
C ILE A 139 -5.44 0.00 -11.60
N VAL A 140 -4.45 -0.44 -10.83
CA VAL A 140 -4.36 -0.21 -9.39
C VAL A 140 -3.06 0.52 -9.11
N GLU A 141 -3.19 1.62 -8.38
CA GLU A 141 -2.11 2.51 -7.96
C GLU A 141 -2.12 2.61 -6.43
N VAL A 142 -0.99 2.33 -5.78
CA VAL A 142 -0.87 2.30 -4.32
C VAL A 142 -0.11 3.53 -3.83
N GLY A 143 -0.71 4.28 -2.91
CA GLY A 143 -0.07 5.43 -2.25
C GLY A 143 -0.02 5.22 -0.75
N ILE A 144 1.15 5.43 -0.13
CA ILE A 144 1.29 5.41 1.32
C ILE A 144 1.34 6.86 1.79
N THR A 145 0.24 7.35 2.35
CA THR A 145 0.16 8.76 2.79
C THR A 145 -0.68 8.88 4.04
N SER A 146 -0.53 9.99 4.75
CA SER A 146 -1.46 10.33 5.83
C SER A 146 -2.76 10.91 5.29
N PHE A 147 -3.76 10.89 6.16
CA PHE A 147 -5.09 11.39 5.86
C PHE A 147 -5.08 12.84 5.37
N ASP A 148 -4.28 13.71 6.00
CA ASP A 148 -4.20 15.14 5.66
C ASP A 148 -3.69 15.37 4.23
N ASN A 149 -2.82 14.49 3.73
CA ASN A 149 -2.21 14.61 2.40
C ASN A 149 -2.94 13.82 1.32
N LEU A 150 -4.04 13.13 1.67
CA LEU A 150 -4.68 12.15 0.80
C LEU A 150 -5.21 12.76 -0.51
N GLN A 151 -5.87 13.93 -0.44
CA GLN A 151 -6.40 14.60 -1.63
C GLN A 151 -5.29 15.04 -2.60
N GLN A 152 -4.18 15.52 -2.06
CA GLN A 152 -3.03 15.92 -2.86
C GLN A 152 -2.43 14.71 -3.60
N VAL A 153 -2.16 13.62 -2.86
CA VAL A 153 -1.58 12.40 -3.45
C VAL A 153 -2.51 11.75 -4.48
N GLU A 154 -3.82 11.74 -4.23
CA GLU A 154 -4.82 11.27 -5.19
C GLU A 154 -4.78 12.10 -6.49
N THR A 155 -4.76 13.43 -6.36
CA THR A 155 -4.69 14.35 -7.50
C THR A 155 -3.39 14.18 -8.28
N GLU A 156 -2.26 14.04 -7.60
CA GLU A 156 -0.95 13.81 -8.23
C GLU A 156 -0.92 12.48 -8.99
N LYS A 157 -1.53 11.42 -8.44
CA LYS A 157 -1.63 10.12 -9.12
C LYS A 157 -2.57 10.15 -10.32
N LEU A 158 -3.69 10.87 -10.25
CA LEU A 158 -4.63 11.01 -11.37
C LEU A 158 -4.05 11.79 -12.56
N ARG A 159 -3.06 12.65 -12.32
CA ARG A 159 -2.39 13.44 -13.36
C ARG A 159 -1.23 12.70 -14.04
N LYS A 160 -0.80 11.55 -13.50
CA LYS A 160 0.24 10.71 -14.08
C LYS A 160 -0.37 9.78 -15.11
#